data_AF-A0AAU7DEG4-F1
#
_entry.id   AF-A0AAU7DEG4-F1
#
_cell.length_a   1.000
_cell.length_b   1.000
_cell.length_c   1.000
_cell.angle_alpha   90.00
_cell.angle_beta   90.00
_cell.angle_gamma   90.00
#
_symmetry.space_group_name_H-M   'P 1'
#
loop_
_entity.id
_entity.type
_entity.pdbx_description
1 polymer ?
#
loop_
_entity_poly.entity_id
_entity_poly.type
_entity_poly.pdbx_seq_one_letter_code
_entity_poly.pdbx_strand_id
1 'polypeptide(L)'
;MAGSAKKWVSKVKTVSTYPPEGLFTKDAETIARQLASKKVSPKGPGSGMRMLTYFINRAGKGLSKSRLSELEKAKRLLSKRVKAAREKKAKSASA
;
A
#
# COMPACT_ATOMS: atom_id res chain seq x y z
N MET A 1 32.90 -28.50 -15.99
CA MET A 1 31.46 -28.20 -15.88
C MET A 1 31.10 -27.98 -14.41
N ALA A 2 30.62 -26.79 -14.04
CA ALA A 2 29.82 -26.61 -12.83
C ALA A 2 28.91 -25.40 -13.08
N GLY A 3 27.66 -25.67 -13.46
CA GLY A 3 26.66 -24.65 -13.75
C GLY A 3 26.35 -23.85 -12.48
N SER A 4 26.47 -22.53 -12.57
CA SER A 4 26.09 -21.59 -11.53
C SER A 4 24.60 -21.76 -11.19
N ALA A 5 24.33 -22.44 -10.08
CA ALA A 5 22.98 -22.68 -9.60
C ALA A 5 22.25 -21.34 -9.40
N LYS A 6 21.17 -21.15 -10.15
CA LYS A 6 20.24 -20.02 -10.06
C LYS A 6 19.78 -19.85 -8.61
N LYS A 7 20.37 -18.89 -7.88
CA LYS A 7 20.00 -18.51 -6.49
C LYS A 7 18.66 -17.76 -6.47
N TRP A 8 17.56 -18.46 -6.78
CA TRP A 8 16.23 -17.91 -6.59
C TRP A 8 15.89 -18.01 -5.11
N VAL A 9 15.52 -16.88 -4.50
CA VAL A 9 15.16 -16.80 -3.07
C VAL A 9 13.89 -17.64 -2.85
N SER A 10 14.03 -18.82 -2.27
CA SER A 10 12.94 -19.81 -2.14
C SER A 10 12.01 -19.58 -0.94
N LYS A 11 12.35 -18.66 -0.03
CA LYS A 11 11.57 -18.39 1.21
C LYS A 11 11.38 -16.91 1.48
N VAL A 12 10.46 -16.25 0.76
CA VAL A 12 9.95 -14.93 1.16
C VAL A 12 8.64 -15.11 1.92
N LYS A 13 8.70 -15.09 3.25
CA LYS A 13 7.50 -15.13 4.13
C LYS A 13 6.89 -13.74 4.37
N THR A 14 7.54 -12.69 3.90
CA THR A 14 7.22 -11.32 4.27
C THR A 14 6.04 -10.78 3.48
N VAL A 15 4.88 -10.71 4.11
CA VAL A 15 3.69 -10.09 3.51
C VAL A 15 3.76 -8.57 3.69
N SER A 16 3.74 -7.82 2.58
CA SER A 16 3.81 -6.35 2.61
C SER A 16 2.44 -5.71 2.81
N THR A 17 1.45 -6.15 2.03
CA THR A 17 0.07 -5.69 2.04
C THR A 17 -0.82 -6.73 1.36
N TYR A 18 -2.01 -6.98 1.89
CA TYR A 18 -3.00 -7.93 1.34
C TYR A 18 -4.40 -7.28 1.39
N PRO A 19 -4.73 -6.44 0.39
CA PRO A 19 -6.05 -5.82 0.34
C PRO A 19 -7.12 -6.89 0.08
N PRO A 20 -8.26 -6.87 0.78
CA PRO A 20 -9.38 -7.74 0.45
C PRO A 20 -9.92 -7.43 -0.94
N GLU A 21 -10.57 -8.42 -1.55
CA GLU A 21 -11.19 -8.26 -2.85
C GLU A 21 -12.18 -7.08 -2.86
N GLY A 22 -12.20 -6.34 -3.97
CA GLY A 22 -13.08 -5.18 -4.12
C GLY A 22 -12.70 -3.96 -3.28
N LEU A 23 -11.61 -3.96 -2.50
CA LEU A 23 -11.23 -2.78 -1.72
C LEU A 23 -11.13 -1.51 -2.59
N PHE A 24 -10.47 -1.61 -3.75
CA PHE A 24 -10.23 -0.46 -4.62
C PHE A 24 -11.48 0.04 -5.37
N THR A 25 -12.60 -0.67 -5.27
CA THR A 25 -13.89 -0.21 -5.81
C THR A 25 -14.71 0.54 -4.76
N LYS A 26 -14.30 0.52 -3.48
CA LYS A 26 -14.95 1.28 -2.40
C LYS A 26 -14.62 2.78 -2.46
N ASP A 27 -15.20 3.54 -1.54
CA ASP A 27 -14.93 4.96 -1.37
C ASP A 27 -13.50 5.24 -0.86
N ALA A 28 -13.05 6.47 -1.06
CA ALA A 28 -11.71 6.91 -0.74
C ALA A 28 -11.35 6.78 0.74
N GLU A 29 -12.33 6.99 1.62
CA GLU A 29 -12.10 6.93 3.05
C GLU A 29 -11.91 5.49 3.53
N THR A 30 -12.76 4.58 3.05
CA THR A 30 -12.63 3.14 3.31
C THR A 30 -11.29 2.60 2.80
N ILE A 31 -10.90 2.94 1.57
CA ILE A 31 -9.60 2.55 1.00
C ILE A 31 -8.46 3.04 1.90
N ALA A 32 -8.46 4.33 2.22
CA ALA A 32 -7.38 4.93 3.00
C ALA A 32 -7.35 4.44 4.45
N ARG A 33 -8.50 4.09 5.05
CA ARG A 33 -8.59 3.53 6.42
C ARG A 33 -8.07 2.10 6.46
N GLN A 34 -8.51 1.26 5.53
CA GLN A 34 -8.07 -0.14 5.48
C GLN A 34 -6.59 -0.24 5.15
N LEU A 35 -6.08 0.48 4.15
CA LEU A 35 -4.67 0.45 3.78
C LEU A 35 -3.73 1.02 4.86
N ALA A 36 -4.23 1.87 5.76
CA ALA A 36 -3.48 2.35 6.91
C ALA A 36 -3.40 1.33 8.06
N SER A 37 -4.29 0.33 8.08
CA SER A 37 -4.34 -0.67 9.13
C SER A 37 -3.22 -1.69 9.01
N LYS A 38 -2.60 -2.08 10.14
CA LYS A 38 -1.65 -3.20 10.18
C LYS A 38 -2.28 -4.54 9.78
N LYS A 39 -3.61 -4.66 9.89
CA LYS A 39 -4.37 -5.85 9.43
C LYS A 39 -4.39 -6.01 7.91
N VAL A 40 -4.11 -4.95 7.14
CA VAL A 40 -4.09 -5.04 5.67
C VAL A 40 -2.67 -4.75 5.17
N SER A 41 -1.99 -3.82 5.84
CA SER A 41 -0.61 -3.41 5.56
C SER A 41 0.25 -3.66 6.80
N PRO A 42 0.77 -4.88 7.04
CA PRO A 42 1.59 -5.19 8.22
C PRO A 42 2.80 -4.28 8.39
N LYS A 43 3.39 -3.83 7.29
CA LYS A 43 4.52 -2.88 7.27
C LYS A 43 4.09 -1.42 7.52
N GLY A 44 2.82 -1.20 7.79
CA GLY A 44 2.21 0.09 8.09
C GLY A 44 1.70 0.83 6.86
N PRO A 45 1.15 2.05 7.07
CA PRO A 45 0.47 2.83 6.02
C PRO A 45 1.32 3.09 4.76
N GLY A 46 2.65 3.12 4.91
CA GLY A 46 3.56 3.30 3.79
C GLY A 46 3.53 2.16 2.78
N SER A 47 3.33 0.91 3.21
CA SER A 47 3.16 -0.19 2.24
C SER A 47 1.80 -0.14 1.55
N GLY A 48 0.75 0.23 2.28
CA GLY A 48 -0.57 0.50 1.70
C GLY A 48 -0.53 1.58 0.61
N MET A 49 0.24 2.65 0.82
CA MET A 49 0.43 3.72 -0.16
C MET A 49 1.11 3.23 -1.44
N ARG A 50 2.10 2.35 -1.31
CA ARG A 50 2.76 1.69 -2.46
C ARG A 50 1.77 0.82 -3.22
N MET A 51 0.92 0.07 -2.53
CA MET A 51 -0.11 -0.75 -3.17
C MET A 51 -1.14 0.08 -3.92
N LEU A 52 -1.63 1.17 -3.33
CA LEU A 52 -2.58 2.06 -4.00
C LEU A 52 -1.97 2.68 -5.26
N THR A 53 -0.70 3.10 -5.17
CA THR A 53 0.03 3.66 -6.32
C THR A 53 0.22 2.59 -7.41
N TYR A 54 0.61 1.38 -7.03
CA TYR A 54 0.72 0.25 -7.94
C TYR A 54 -0.61 -0.05 -8.65
N PHE A 55 -1.71 -0.08 -7.92
CA PHE A 55 -3.04 -0.35 -8.48
C PHE A 55 -3.43 0.70 -9.53
N ILE A 56 -3.27 1.99 -9.22
CA ILE A 56 -3.59 3.09 -10.14
C ILE A 56 -2.74 2.96 -11.42
N ASN A 57 -1.43 2.75 -11.26
CA ASN A 57 -0.51 2.62 -12.40
C ASN A 57 -0.82 1.39 -13.26
N ARG A 58 -1.18 0.26 -12.63
CA ARG A 58 -1.48 -0.98 -13.33
C ARG A 58 -2.83 -0.93 -14.05
N ALA A 59 -3.82 -0.26 -13.47
CA ALA A 59 -5.14 -0.11 -14.07
C ALA A 59 -5.12 0.87 -15.27
N GLY A 60 -4.24 1.88 -15.23
CA GLY A 60 -3.94 2.75 -16.37
C GLY A 60 -5.20 3.36 -17.00
N LYS A 61 -5.35 3.19 -18.32
CA LYS A 61 -6.49 3.69 -19.11
C LYS A 61 -7.82 2.98 -18.84
N GLY A 62 -7.81 1.85 -18.10
CA GLY A 62 -9.01 1.11 -17.73
C GLY A 62 -9.84 1.74 -16.61
N LEU A 63 -9.32 2.80 -15.97
CA LEU A 63 -10.06 3.55 -14.95
C LEU A 63 -10.91 4.66 -15.58
N SER A 64 -12.18 4.71 -15.22
CA SER A 64 -13.00 5.89 -15.47
C SER A 64 -12.41 7.11 -14.73
N LYS A 65 -12.65 8.31 -15.26
CA LYS A 65 -12.17 9.56 -14.63
C LYS A 65 -12.66 9.70 -13.18
N SER A 66 -13.91 9.32 -12.92
CA SER A 66 -14.48 9.32 -11.57
C SER A 66 -13.75 8.35 -10.64
N ARG A 67 -13.49 7.12 -11.09
CA ARG A 67 -12.77 6.12 -10.29
C ARG A 67 -11.33 6.53 -10.03
N LEU A 68 -10.66 7.14 -11.01
CA LEU A 68 -9.33 7.72 -10.84
C LEU A 68 -9.34 8.82 -9.78
N SER A 69 -10.28 9.77 -9.86
CA SER A 69 -10.38 10.85 -8.86
C SER A 69 -10.62 10.32 -7.44
N GLU A 70 -11.41 9.25 -7.29
CA GLU A 70 -11.68 8.62 -5.99
C GLU A 70 -10.42 7.95 -5.43
N LEU A 71 -9.63 7.28 -6.27
CA LEU A 71 -8.36 6.67 -5.88
C LEU A 71 -7.29 7.73 -5.54
N GLU A 72 -7.26 8.85 -6.24
CA GLU A 72 -6.39 9.98 -5.90
C GLU A 72 -6.79 10.65 -4.58
N LYS A 73 -8.10 10.78 -4.32
CA LYS A 73 -8.61 11.25 -3.02
C LYS A 73 -8.16 10.29 -1.90
N ALA A 74 -8.26 8.98 -2.12
CA ALA A 74 -7.76 7.97 -1.20
C ALA A 74 -6.25 8.13 -0.94
N LYS A 75 -5.47 8.39 -2.01
CA LYS A 75 -4.02 8.63 -1.93
C LYS A 75 -3.69 9.85 -1.05
N ARG A 76 -4.43 10.94 -1.17
CA ARG A 76 -4.26 12.14 -0.32
C ARG A 76 -4.56 11.84 1.16
N LEU A 77 -5.67 11.16 1.44
CA LEU A 77 -6.04 10.77 2.81
C LEU A 77 -5.03 9.82 3.44
N LEU A 78 -4.57 8.83 2.67
CA LEU A 78 -3.56 7.88 3.12
C LEU A 78 -2.20 8.57 3.36
N SER A 79 -1.82 9.54 2.51
CA SER A 79 -0.59 10.34 2.71
C SER A 79 -0.57 11.06 4.05
N LYS A 80 -1.69 11.69 4.45
CA LYS A 80 -1.83 12.32 5.76
C LYS A 80 -1.60 11.32 6.90
N ARG A 81 -2.16 10.11 6.78
CA ARG A 81 -1.97 9.03 7.76
C ARG A 81 -0.53 8.50 7.79
N VAL A 82 0.13 8.40 6.64
CA VAL A 82 1.55 8.02 6.55
C VAL A 82 2.42 9.06 7.25
N LYS A 83 2.18 10.36 7.02
CA LYS A 83 2.92 11.45 7.67
C LYS A 83 2.77 11.38 9.19
N ALA A 84 1.54 11.29 9.69
CA ALA A 84 1.26 11.17 11.12
C ALA A 84 1.91 9.91 11.73
N ALA A 85 1.91 8.78 11.03
CA ALA A 85 2.57 7.56 11.51
C ALA A 85 4.09 7.70 11.58
N ARG A 86 4.70 8.40 10.63
CA ARG A 86 6.15 8.69 10.63
C ARG A 86 6.53 9.62 11.79
N GLU A 87 5.75 10.68 12.00
CA GLU A 87 5.97 11.63 13.11
C GLU A 87 5.87 10.93 14.47
N LYS A 88 4.88 10.06 14.66
CA LYS A 88 4.77 9.24 15.88
C LYS A 88 5.99 8.34 16.09
N LYS A 89 6.46 7.68 15.04
CA LYS A 89 7.65 6.81 15.11
C LYS A 89 8.93 7.60 15.42
N ALA A 90 9.07 8.80 14.87
CA ALA A 90 10.21 9.67 15.17
C ALA A 90 10.21 10.09 16.64
N LYS A 91 9.05 10.50 17.18
CA LYS A 91 8.90 10.86 18.60
C LYS A 91 9.22 9.71 19.56
N SER A 92 8.83 8.48 19.22
CA SER A 92 9.13 7.30 20.05
C SER A 92 10.58 6.82 19.95
N ALA A 93 11.35 7.30 18.97
CA ALA A 93 12.76 6.94 18.80
C ALA A 93 13.70 7.97 19.46
N SER A 94 13.18 9.14 19.81
CA SER A 94 13.89 10.22 20.50
C SER A 94 13.59 10.29 22.00
N ALA A 95 12.74 9.40 22.51
CA ALA A 95 12.38 9.26 23.92
C ALA A 95 12.96 7.94 24.44
#